data_AF-A0A7S1RCC8-F1
#
_entry.id   AF-A0A7S1RCC8-F1
#
_cell.length_a   1.000
_cell.length_b   1.000
_cell.length_c   1.000
_cell.angle_alpha   90.00
_cell.angle_beta   90.00
_cell.angle_gamma   90.00
#
_symmetry.space_group_name_H-M   'P 1'
#
loop_
_entity.id
_entity.type
_entity.pdbx_description
1 polymer ?
#
loop_
_entity_poly.entity_id
_entity_poly.type
_entity_poly.pdbx_seq_one_letter_code
_entity_poly.pdbx_strand_id
1 'polypeptide(L)'
;CSRAVAPQPWDGDVVAEDHHAFARCLFYTAHAGTLDIMTGRCDRVGPLLRVRPVLLPVKSTSVASSEGYWQSWVERYHQARRHTQGVSELSYALLATYDLLRTVPLHLQTAEVLLKLFRAIAKLFCMHLLPQMQSVALATLTVYWYANHRHVPQCPHRIMMADTRQEMLLCGLAGAWVLVWPVAVPVVLMIIANYLFMVTSFVAPGDQSEAPRKLSIWAKQHGSCPPTLGSVRLTVFLMIAIEASCFMMVLMVPYAFIPMVLAYVHVCFWGNRITYVTAAKSADYGSTSESDPKESKLV
;
A
#
# COMPACT_ATOMS: atom_id res chain seq x y z
N CYS A 1 -21.68 -3.33 27.49
CA CYS A 1 -21.02 -3.17 26.18
C CYS A 1 -19.73 -3.96 26.16
N SER A 2 -19.60 -4.90 25.24
CA SER A 2 -18.63 -6.02 25.23
C SER A 2 -17.31 -5.77 25.99
N ARG A 3 -16.91 -6.72 26.84
CA ARG A 3 -15.52 -6.81 27.30
C ARG A 3 -14.64 -6.92 26.06
N ALA A 4 -13.80 -5.92 25.82
CA ALA A 4 -12.75 -6.05 24.83
C ALA A 4 -11.90 -7.25 25.25
N VAL A 5 -12.05 -8.37 24.53
CA VAL A 5 -11.02 -9.40 24.56
C VAL A 5 -9.81 -8.70 23.97
N ALA A 6 -8.83 -8.36 24.81
CA ALA A 6 -7.57 -7.85 24.31
C ALA A 6 -7.02 -8.95 23.41
N PRO A 7 -6.99 -8.78 22.06
CA PRO A 7 -6.21 -9.69 21.27
C PRO A 7 -4.78 -9.49 21.78
N GLN A 8 -4.20 -10.54 22.38
CA GLN A 8 -2.76 -10.52 22.60
C GLN A 8 -2.16 -10.21 21.22
N PRO A 9 -1.35 -9.15 21.10
CA PRO A 9 -0.75 -8.82 19.82
C PRO A 9 -0.05 -10.08 19.34
N TRP A 10 -0.35 -10.47 18.12
CA TRP A 10 0.39 -11.50 17.42
C TRP A 10 1.78 -10.88 17.18
N ASP A 11 2.62 -10.91 18.22
CA ASP A 11 3.97 -10.36 18.26
C ASP A 11 4.86 -11.23 17.38
N GLY A 12 4.75 -11.03 16.07
CA GLY A 12 5.57 -11.73 15.09
C GLY A 12 4.88 -11.84 13.75
N ASP A 13 3.58 -12.15 13.75
CA ASP A 13 2.76 -12.07 12.55
C ASP A 13 2.23 -10.65 12.42
N VAL A 14 3.18 -9.79 12.10
CA VAL A 14 2.89 -8.42 11.71
C VAL A 14 1.91 -8.50 10.53
N VAL A 15 0.63 -8.27 10.83
CA VAL A 15 -0.47 -7.95 9.89
C VAL A 15 -0.12 -6.63 9.22
N ALA A 16 0.97 -6.66 8.47
CA ALA A 16 1.64 -5.51 7.90
C ALA A 16 0.89 -4.97 6.70
N GLU A 17 0.06 -5.81 6.10
CA GLU A 17 -0.42 -5.62 4.74
C GLU A 17 -1.91 -5.91 4.58
N ASP A 18 -2.58 -6.48 5.60
CA ASP A 18 -3.92 -7.03 5.43
C ASP A 18 -5.00 -5.97 5.70
N HIS A 19 -5.09 -5.02 4.77
CA HIS A 19 -6.23 -4.11 4.62
C HIS A 19 -7.55 -4.88 4.64
N HIS A 20 -7.56 -6.11 4.12
CA HIS A 20 -8.63 -7.09 4.28
C HIS A 20 -8.99 -7.40 5.73
N ALA A 21 -8.04 -7.75 6.59
CA ALA A 21 -8.29 -8.01 8.01
C ALA A 21 -8.80 -6.75 8.72
N PHE A 22 -8.22 -5.59 8.40
CA PHE A 22 -8.71 -4.29 8.87
C PHE A 22 -10.16 -4.06 8.47
N ALA A 23 -10.49 -4.22 7.19
CA ALA A 23 -11.82 -4.02 6.65
C ALA A 23 -12.82 -4.98 7.28
N ARG A 24 -12.48 -6.28 7.37
CA ARG A 24 -13.31 -7.29 8.05
C ARG A 24 -13.62 -6.91 9.48
N CYS A 25 -12.60 -6.56 10.26
CA CYS A 25 -12.80 -6.13 11.64
C CYS A 25 -13.62 -4.83 11.70
N LEU A 26 -13.37 -3.85 10.84
CA LEU A 26 -14.16 -2.61 10.78
C LEU A 26 -15.65 -2.88 10.52
N PHE A 27 -15.97 -3.65 9.49
CA PHE A 27 -17.36 -3.99 9.15
C PHE A 27 -18.01 -4.87 10.20
N TYR A 28 -17.29 -5.85 10.75
CA TYR A 28 -17.77 -6.70 11.83
C TYR A 28 -18.13 -5.87 13.07
N THR A 29 -17.26 -4.95 13.47
CA THR A 29 -17.49 -4.11 14.66
C THR A 29 -18.64 -3.13 14.46
N ALA A 30 -18.81 -2.59 13.24
CA ALA A 30 -19.97 -1.79 12.89
C ALA A 30 -21.28 -2.61 12.98
N HIS A 31 -21.29 -3.82 12.42
CA HIS A 31 -22.44 -4.72 12.45
C HIS A 31 -22.80 -5.16 13.87
N ALA A 32 -21.83 -5.68 14.62
CA ALA A 32 -22.02 -6.16 16.00
C ALA A 32 -22.47 -5.02 16.93
N GLY A 33 -21.87 -3.84 16.82
CA GLY A 33 -22.27 -2.68 17.60
C GLY A 33 -23.69 -2.22 17.31
N THR A 34 -24.14 -2.34 16.06
CA THR A 34 -25.54 -2.05 15.69
C THR A 34 -26.50 -3.07 16.31
N LEU A 35 -26.15 -4.36 16.25
CA LEU A 35 -26.97 -5.44 16.82
C LEU A 35 -27.11 -5.32 18.35
N ASP A 36 -26.06 -4.89 19.04
CA ASP A 36 -26.09 -4.62 20.48
C ASP A 36 -27.03 -3.46 20.84
N ILE A 37 -27.13 -2.42 20.00
CA ILE A 37 -28.11 -1.34 20.17
C ILE A 37 -29.53 -1.87 19.96
N MET A 38 -29.76 -2.63 18.89
CA MET A 38 -31.09 -3.18 18.59
C MET A 38 -31.60 -4.12 19.70
N THR A 39 -30.70 -4.79 20.41
CA THR A 39 -31.05 -5.67 21.55
C THR A 39 -31.10 -4.94 22.89
N GLY A 40 -30.90 -3.62 22.94
CA GLY A 40 -30.91 -2.82 24.16
C GLY A 40 -29.73 -3.10 25.10
N ARG A 41 -28.65 -3.74 24.62
CA ARG A 41 -27.45 -4.05 25.42
C ARG A 41 -26.49 -2.87 25.52
N CYS A 42 -26.59 -1.92 24.61
CA CYS A 42 -25.76 -0.72 24.53
C CYS A 42 -26.54 0.47 23.99
N ASP A 43 -26.22 1.67 24.48
CA ASP A 43 -26.82 2.91 24.00
C ASP A 43 -26.01 3.56 22.86
N ARG A 44 -24.77 3.12 22.63
CA ARG A 44 -23.85 3.71 21.65
C ARG A 44 -22.97 2.66 20.97
N VAL A 45 -22.74 2.84 19.67
CA VAL A 45 -21.74 2.09 18.90
C VAL A 45 -20.36 2.66 19.20
N GLY A 46 -19.59 1.96 20.03
CA GLY A 46 -18.16 2.23 20.18
C GLY A 46 -17.34 1.41 19.18
N PRO A 47 -16.23 1.94 18.64
CA PRO A 47 -15.32 1.13 17.84
C PRO A 47 -14.69 0.05 18.72
N LEU A 48 -15.03 -1.22 18.49
CA LEU A 48 -14.39 -2.35 19.20
C LEU A 48 -12.97 -2.61 18.68
N LEU A 49 -12.68 -2.15 17.46
CA LEU A 49 -11.36 -2.24 16.85
C LEU A 49 -10.61 -0.93 17.05
N ARG A 50 -9.51 -0.97 17.81
CA ARG A 50 -8.52 0.11 17.86
C ARG A 50 -7.34 -0.26 17.00
N VAL A 51 -7.20 0.43 15.88
CA VAL A 51 -6.05 0.24 14.99
C VAL A 51 -5.01 1.27 15.34
N ARG A 52 -3.88 0.79 15.82
CA ARG A 52 -2.71 1.63 16.03
C ARG A 52 -1.86 1.52 14.76
N PRO A 53 -1.62 2.62 14.03
CA PRO A 53 -0.65 2.58 12.95
C PRO A 53 0.70 2.22 13.58
N VAL A 54 1.20 1.04 13.24
CA VAL A 54 2.60 0.70 13.45
C VAL A 54 3.26 1.02 12.12
N LEU A 55 4.11 2.04 12.10
CA LEU A 55 4.93 2.32 10.94
C LEU A 55 5.90 1.15 10.80
N LEU A 56 5.56 0.21 9.93
CA LEU A 56 6.43 -0.91 9.67
C LEU A 56 7.55 -0.43 8.77
N PRO A 57 8.79 -0.88 9.03
CA PRO A 57 9.92 -0.43 8.23
C PRO A 57 9.68 -0.69 6.75
N VAL A 58 10.25 0.13 5.87
CA VAL A 58 10.41 -0.20 4.43
C VAL A 58 11.17 -1.52 4.22
N LYS A 59 11.73 -2.14 5.27
CA LYS A 59 12.07 -3.56 5.26
C LYS A 59 10.89 -4.48 4.86
N SER A 60 9.65 -4.01 5.00
CA SER A 60 8.47 -4.69 4.51
C SER A 60 8.49 -4.82 2.98
N THR A 61 8.99 -3.84 2.22
CA THR A 61 9.12 -3.95 0.76
C THR A 61 10.46 -4.55 0.32
N SER A 62 11.49 -4.50 1.16
CA SER A 62 12.74 -5.20 0.89
C SER A 62 12.60 -6.69 1.22
N VAL A 63 12.20 -7.46 0.22
CA VAL A 63 12.27 -8.92 0.31
C VAL A 63 13.70 -9.35 0.01
N ALA A 64 14.34 -9.94 1.03
CA ALA A 64 15.64 -10.57 0.93
C ALA A 64 15.49 -12.01 1.42
N SER A 65 15.77 -12.96 0.54
CA SER A 65 15.75 -14.37 0.87
C SER A 65 17.12 -14.81 1.36
N SER A 66 17.16 -15.66 2.39
CA SER A 66 18.39 -16.33 2.83
C SER A 66 18.90 -17.34 1.79
N GLU A 67 18.03 -17.83 0.90
CA GLU A 67 18.38 -18.78 -0.16
C GLU A 67 19.13 -18.12 -1.34
N GLY A 68 19.22 -16.78 -1.34
CA GLY A 68 20.08 -16.03 -2.25
C GLY A 68 19.35 -14.98 -3.08
N TYR A 69 20.11 -14.40 -4.03
CA TYR A 69 19.66 -13.26 -4.82
C TYR A 69 18.41 -13.57 -5.64
N TRP A 70 18.42 -14.64 -6.44
CA TRP A 70 17.29 -14.98 -7.32
C TRP A 70 16.01 -15.30 -6.55
N GLN A 71 16.13 -15.99 -5.42
CA GLN A 71 14.98 -16.27 -4.58
C GLN A 71 14.35 -14.98 -4.03
N SER A 72 15.16 -13.98 -3.70
CA SER A 72 14.66 -12.65 -3.29
C SER A 72 13.80 -11.99 -4.37
N TRP A 73 14.12 -12.19 -5.67
CA TRP A 73 13.31 -11.68 -6.78
C TRP A 73 11.96 -12.41 -6.89
N VAL A 74 11.97 -13.74 -6.69
CA VAL A 74 10.77 -14.58 -6.70
C VAL A 74 9.86 -14.20 -5.53
N GLU A 75 10.39 -14.10 -4.31
CA GLU A 75 9.62 -13.72 -3.14
C GLU A 75 9.07 -12.28 -3.25
N ARG A 76 9.82 -11.36 -3.83
CA ARG A 76 9.32 -10.00 -4.16
C ARG A 76 8.15 -10.06 -5.13
N TYR A 77 8.17 -10.97 -6.10
CA TYR A 77 7.09 -11.12 -7.06
C TYR A 77 5.85 -11.69 -6.37
N HIS A 78 6.01 -12.65 -5.48
CA HIS A 78 4.93 -13.13 -4.63
C HIS A 78 4.36 -12.03 -3.74
N GLN A 79 5.20 -11.20 -3.13
CA GLN A 79 4.74 -10.05 -2.37
C GLN A 79 3.93 -9.08 -3.24
N ALA A 80 4.43 -8.73 -4.43
CA ALA A 80 3.73 -7.81 -5.30
C ALA A 80 2.38 -8.38 -5.79
N ARG A 81 2.31 -9.68 -6.10
CA ARG A 81 1.05 -10.38 -6.37
C ARG A 81 0.05 -10.27 -5.21
N ARG A 82 0.51 -10.40 -3.96
CA ARG A 82 -0.34 -10.22 -2.78
C ARG A 82 -0.87 -8.79 -2.69
N HIS A 83 -0.02 -7.78 -2.88
CA HIS A 83 -0.48 -6.39 -2.88
C HIS A 83 -1.52 -6.09 -3.97
N THR A 84 -1.39 -6.70 -5.14
CA THR A 84 -2.38 -6.54 -6.21
C THR A 84 -3.70 -7.25 -5.95
N GLN A 85 -3.77 -8.19 -4.99
CA GLN A 85 -5.05 -8.73 -4.51
C GLN A 85 -5.90 -7.66 -3.81
N GLY A 86 -5.32 -6.54 -3.37
CA GLY A 86 -6.06 -5.38 -2.84
C GLY A 86 -7.14 -4.83 -3.80
N VAL A 87 -7.05 -5.12 -5.10
CA VAL A 87 -8.13 -4.82 -6.07
C VAL A 87 -9.45 -5.48 -5.67
N SER A 88 -9.41 -6.70 -5.14
CA SER A 88 -10.62 -7.40 -4.73
C SER A 88 -11.16 -6.92 -3.38
N GLU A 89 -10.31 -6.32 -2.54
CA GLU A 89 -10.71 -5.73 -1.26
C GLU A 89 -11.65 -4.54 -1.44
N LEU A 90 -11.47 -3.73 -2.49
CA LEU A 90 -12.41 -2.64 -2.80
C LEU A 90 -13.80 -3.19 -3.12
N SER A 91 -13.89 -4.25 -3.91
CA SER A 91 -15.16 -4.91 -4.24
C SER A 91 -15.81 -5.50 -2.99
N TYR A 92 -15.01 -6.12 -2.11
CA TYR A 92 -15.47 -6.61 -0.82
C TYR A 92 -15.97 -5.49 0.09
N ALA A 93 -15.23 -4.38 0.19
CA ALA A 93 -15.61 -3.25 1.02
C ALA A 93 -16.91 -2.57 0.53
N LEU A 94 -17.09 -2.48 -0.79
CA LEU A 94 -18.33 -1.98 -1.38
C LEU A 94 -19.51 -2.90 -1.07
N LEU A 95 -19.35 -4.23 -1.23
CA LEU A 95 -20.40 -5.20 -0.91
C LEU A 95 -20.73 -5.21 0.59
N ALA A 96 -19.73 -5.23 1.47
CA ALA A 96 -19.91 -5.17 2.91
C ALA A 96 -20.59 -3.86 3.34
N THR A 97 -20.27 -2.74 2.68
CA THR A 97 -20.96 -1.46 2.90
C THR A 97 -22.42 -1.56 2.46
N TYR A 98 -22.70 -2.12 1.28
CA TYR A 98 -24.06 -2.32 0.80
C TYR A 98 -24.89 -3.19 1.74
N ASP A 99 -24.35 -4.32 2.20
CA ASP A 99 -25.01 -5.22 3.14
C ASP A 99 -25.26 -4.55 4.48
N LEU A 100 -24.29 -3.79 5.00
CA LEU A 100 -24.45 -3.01 6.22
C LEU A 100 -25.58 -1.97 6.07
N LEU A 101 -25.61 -1.23 4.96
CA LEU A 101 -26.67 -0.23 4.69
C LEU A 101 -28.05 -0.85 4.49
N ARG A 102 -28.13 -2.11 4.02
CA ARG A 102 -29.39 -2.85 3.86
C ARG A 102 -29.91 -3.47 5.15
N THR A 103 -29.01 -3.93 6.02
CA THR A 103 -29.36 -4.65 7.26
C THR A 103 -29.58 -3.72 8.45
N VAL A 104 -28.86 -2.59 8.51
CA VAL A 104 -28.96 -1.62 9.60
C VAL A 104 -30.14 -0.66 9.38
N PRO A 105 -31.06 -0.49 10.35
CA PRO A 105 -32.15 0.48 10.26
C PRO A 105 -31.65 1.91 9.97
N LEU A 106 -32.38 2.65 9.12
CA LEU A 106 -32.00 3.99 8.67
C LEU A 106 -31.73 4.98 9.83
N HIS A 107 -32.45 4.87 10.95
CA HIS A 107 -32.26 5.75 12.11
C HIS A 107 -30.91 5.54 12.82
N LEU A 108 -30.23 4.42 12.61
CA LEU A 108 -28.89 4.14 13.13
C LEU A 108 -27.77 4.51 12.15
N GLN A 109 -28.11 4.86 10.89
CA GLN A 109 -27.15 5.26 9.86
C GLN A 109 -26.77 6.74 10.01
N THR A 110 -26.03 7.06 11.07
CA THR A 110 -25.59 8.44 11.31
C THR A 110 -24.60 8.90 10.25
N ALA A 111 -24.56 10.21 9.97
CA ALA A 111 -23.61 10.81 9.03
C ALA A 111 -22.14 10.48 9.39
N GLU A 112 -21.84 10.30 10.68
CA GLU A 112 -20.51 9.90 11.14
C GLU A 112 -20.13 8.49 10.65
N VAL A 113 -21.05 7.52 10.74
CA VAL A 113 -20.83 6.16 10.24
C VAL A 113 -20.64 6.18 8.73
N LEU A 114 -21.51 6.89 8.00
CA LEU A 114 -21.42 7.01 6.54
C LEU A 114 -20.09 7.66 6.11
N LEU A 115 -19.64 8.70 6.79
CA LEU A 115 -18.37 9.36 6.50
C LEU A 115 -17.17 8.45 6.79
N LYS A 116 -17.21 7.63 7.84
CA LYS A 116 -16.17 6.64 8.14
C LYS A 116 -16.10 5.55 7.06
N LEU A 117 -17.25 5.03 6.64
CA LEU A 117 -17.35 4.05 5.54
C LEU A 117 -16.82 4.65 4.23
N PHE A 118 -17.26 5.85 3.89
CA PHE A 118 -16.78 6.57 2.70
C PHE A 118 -15.26 6.78 2.74
N ARG A 119 -14.70 7.23 3.87
CA ARG A 119 -13.24 7.41 4.02
C ARG A 119 -12.47 6.10 3.83
N ALA A 120 -13.00 4.98 4.33
CA ALA A 120 -12.38 3.67 4.15
C ALA A 120 -12.37 3.24 2.67
N ILE A 121 -13.51 3.38 1.99
CA ILE A 121 -13.66 3.06 0.55
C ILE A 121 -12.77 3.99 -0.29
N ALA A 122 -12.80 5.29 -0.02
CA ALA A 122 -12.00 6.29 -0.73
C ALA A 122 -10.50 6.00 -0.59
N LYS A 123 -10.04 5.56 0.58
CA LYS A 123 -8.65 5.14 0.79
C LYS A 123 -8.29 3.95 -0.10
N LEU A 124 -9.13 2.91 -0.14
CA LEU A 124 -8.91 1.74 -1.01
C LEU A 124 -8.95 2.12 -2.49
N PHE A 125 -9.88 2.99 -2.89
CA PHE A 125 -9.96 3.53 -4.26
C PHE A 125 -8.67 4.27 -4.65
N CYS A 126 -8.21 5.19 -3.80
CA CYS A 126 -7.00 5.97 -4.05
C CYS A 126 -5.74 5.11 -4.07
N MET A 127 -5.68 4.03 -3.29
CA MET A 127 -4.53 3.13 -3.24
C MET A 127 -4.49 2.13 -4.40
N HIS A 128 -5.63 1.58 -4.79
CA HIS A 128 -5.68 0.44 -5.73
C HIS A 128 -6.24 0.78 -7.12
N LEU A 129 -7.20 1.70 -7.23
CA LEU A 129 -7.90 1.95 -8.49
C LEU A 129 -7.43 3.23 -9.18
N LEU A 130 -7.26 4.33 -8.44
CA LEU A 130 -6.85 5.61 -9.00
C LEU A 130 -5.52 5.55 -9.76
N PRO A 131 -4.43 4.94 -9.24
CA PRO A 131 -3.17 4.84 -9.97
C PRO A 131 -3.32 4.06 -11.29
N GLN A 132 -4.28 3.13 -11.34
CA GLN A 132 -4.54 2.32 -12.53
C GLN A 132 -5.34 3.06 -13.57
N MET A 133 -6.37 3.79 -13.15
CA MET A 133 -7.09 4.69 -14.05
C MET A 133 -6.13 5.71 -14.68
N GLN A 134 -5.22 6.27 -13.88
CA GLN A 134 -4.18 7.18 -14.37
C GLN A 134 -3.22 6.48 -15.33
N SER A 135 -2.74 5.29 -14.98
CA SER A 135 -1.81 4.52 -15.82
C SER A 135 -2.43 4.12 -17.16
N VAL A 136 -3.67 3.66 -17.17
CA VAL A 136 -4.41 3.31 -18.39
C VAL A 136 -4.68 4.53 -19.24
N ALA A 137 -5.07 5.67 -18.63
CA ALA A 137 -5.27 6.92 -19.35
C ALA A 137 -3.97 7.40 -20.02
N LEU A 138 -2.86 7.40 -19.28
CA LEU A 138 -1.54 7.78 -19.80
C LEU A 138 -1.06 6.82 -20.89
N ALA A 139 -1.24 5.51 -20.72
CA ALA A 139 -0.89 4.52 -21.73
C ALA A 139 -1.71 4.72 -23.02
N THR A 140 -3.03 4.93 -22.88
CA THR A 140 -3.92 5.18 -24.01
C THR A 140 -3.53 6.46 -24.74
N LEU A 141 -3.27 7.55 -24.00
CA LEU A 141 -2.79 8.80 -24.56
C LEU A 141 -1.45 8.64 -25.27
N THR A 142 -0.52 7.85 -24.71
CA THR A 142 0.79 7.58 -25.31
C THR A 142 0.67 6.83 -26.63
N VAL A 143 -0.19 5.80 -26.68
CA VAL A 143 -0.47 5.05 -27.92
C VAL A 143 -1.12 5.98 -28.96
N TYR A 144 -2.11 6.77 -28.55
CA TYR A 144 -2.79 7.73 -29.43
C TYR A 144 -1.83 8.79 -29.98
N TRP A 145 -0.95 9.33 -29.14
CA TRP A 145 0.11 10.26 -29.52
C TRP A 145 1.09 9.63 -30.52
N TYR A 146 1.52 8.39 -30.30
CA TYR A 146 2.43 7.69 -31.20
C TYR A 146 1.77 7.41 -32.57
N ALA A 147 0.52 6.96 -32.56
CA ALA A 147 -0.25 6.68 -33.78
C ALA A 147 -0.46 7.93 -34.65
N ASN A 148 -0.54 9.10 -34.03
CA ASN A 148 -0.72 10.39 -34.71
C ASN A 148 0.62 11.13 -34.93
N HIS A 149 1.69 10.40 -35.25
CA HIS A 149 3.02 10.94 -35.57
C HIS A 149 3.59 11.88 -34.49
N ARG A 150 3.43 11.51 -33.21
CA ARG A 150 3.87 12.30 -32.05
C ARG A 150 3.11 13.62 -31.90
N HIS A 151 1.84 13.62 -32.31
CA HIS A 151 0.92 14.73 -32.12
C HIS A 151 -0.39 14.25 -31.48
N VAL A 152 -1.06 15.09 -30.69
CA VAL A 152 -2.42 14.82 -30.22
C VAL A 152 -3.35 15.73 -31.04
N PRO A 153 -4.15 15.19 -31.97
CA PRO A 153 -5.12 15.97 -32.74
C PRO A 153 -5.95 16.85 -31.79
N GLN A 154 -6.23 18.09 -32.19
CA GLN A 154 -6.92 19.12 -31.38
C GLN A 154 -6.06 19.83 -30.33
N CYS A 155 -4.84 19.37 -30.05
CA CYS A 155 -3.91 20.10 -29.19
C CYS A 155 -2.93 20.95 -30.01
N PRO A 156 -2.59 22.18 -29.58
CA PRO A 156 -1.58 22.98 -30.27
C PRO A 156 -0.20 22.36 -30.13
N HIS A 157 0.62 22.42 -31.19
CA HIS A 157 2.03 22.02 -31.14
C HIS A 157 2.87 22.87 -30.17
N ARG A 158 2.41 24.09 -29.86
CA ARG A 158 3.05 25.04 -28.95
C ARG A 158 1.97 25.71 -28.13
N ILE A 159 1.79 25.28 -26.89
CA ILE A 159 0.99 26.00 -25.91
C ILE A 159 1.97 26.88 -25.15
N MET A 160 1.88 28.21 -25.26
CA MET A 160 2.58 29.08 -24.31
C MET A 160 1.77 29.08 -23.00
N MET A 161 2.45 29.09 -21.84
CA MET A 161 1.81 29.02 -20.52
C MET A 161 0.75 30.13 -20.28
N ALA A 162 0.75 31.15 -21.13
CA ALA A 162 -0.14 32.31 -21.09
C ALA A 162 -1.40 32.21 -21.97
N ASP A 163 -1.56 31.18 -22.82
CA ASP A 163 -2.74 31.07 -23.69
C ASP A 163 -3.83 30.21 -23.03
N THR A 164 -4.65 30.84 -22.19
CA THR A 164 -5.68 30.22 -21.34
C THR A 164 -7.05 30.10 -22.02
N ARG A 165 -7.10 29.91 -23.34
CA ARG A 165 -8.39 29.65 -24.02
C ARG A 165 -8.97 28.32 -23.51
N GLN A 166 -10.28 28.31 -23.23
CA GLN A 166 -10.98 27.17 -22.62
C GLN A 166 -10.80 25.84 -23.38
N GLU A 167 -10.62 25.91 -24.70
CA GLU A 167 -10.38 24.73 -25.55
C GLU A 167 -9.01 24.09 -25.30
N MET A 168 -8.03 24.84 -24.81
CA MET A 168 -6.67 24.36 -24.52
C MET A 168 -6.51 23.80 -23.11
N LEU A 169 -7.50 24.01 -22.22
CA LEU A 169 -7.46 23.53 -20.83
C LEU A 169 -7.42 22.00 -20.77
N LEU A 170 -8.19 21.31 -21.61
CA LEU A 170 -8.19 19.86 -21.71
C LEU A 170 -6.85 19.32 -22.22
N CYS A 171 -6.24 19.97 -23.22
CA CYS A 171 -4.90 19.62 -23.70
C CYS A 171 -3.81 19.87 -22.67
N GLY A 172 -3.92 20.95 -21.89
CA GLY A 172 -3.04 21.23 -20.76
C GLY A 172 -3.16 20.18 -19.65
N LEU A 173 -4.39 19.83 -19.26
CA LEU A 173 -4.68 18.78 -18.27
C LEU A 173 -4.27 17.38 -18.74
N ALA A 174 -4.39 17.10 -20.03
CA ALA A 174 -3.93 15.86 -20.65
C ALA A 174 -2.39 15.76 -20.74
N GLY A 175 -1.64 16.80 -20.35
CA GLY A 175 -0.18 16.76 -20.37
C GLY A 175 0.43 16.85 -21.77
N ALA A 176 -0.30 17.43 -22.75
CA ALA A 176 0.24 17.68 -24.10
C ALA A 176 1.38 18.72 -24.08
N TRP A 177 1.57 19.43 -22.97
CA TRP A 177 2.69 20.32 -22.67
C TRP A 177 3.96 19.49 -22.49
N VAL A 178 4.81 19.39 -23.52
CA VAL A 178 6.19 18.85 -23.44
C VAL A 178 6.32 17.73 -22.41
N LEU A 179 5.99 16.49 -22.81
CA LEU A 179 5.99 15.25 -22.00
C LEU A 179 7.05 15.19 -20.87
N VAL A 180 8.20 15.83 -21.07
CA VAL A 180 9.27 15.96 -20.08
C VAL A 180 8.85 16.65 -18.77
N TRP A 181 8.28 17.86 -18.77
CA TRP A 181 8.06 18.61 -17.52
C TRP A 181 6.94 18.05 -16.63
N PRO A 182 5.76 17.68 -17.19
CA PRO A 182 4.71 17.02 -16.42
C PRO A 182 5.10 15.64 -15.89
N VAL A 183 6.17 15.02 -16.41
CA VAL A 183 6.71 13.76 -15.87
C VAL A 183 7.85 14.05 -14.89
N ALA A 184 8.79 14.92 -15.24
CA ALA A 184 9.95 15.24 -14.43
C ALA A 184 9.57 15.89 -13.10
N VAL A 185 8.61 16.84 -13.09
CA VAL A 185 8.19 17.50 -11.84
C VAL A 185 7.58 16.50 -10.86
N PRO A 186 6.59 15.66 -11.22
CA PRO A 186 6.10 14.61 -10.33
C PRO A 186 7.17 13.59 -9.92
N VAL A 187 8.08 13.19 -10.82
CA VAL A 187 9.17 12.27 -10.47
C VAL A 187 10.09 12.88 -9.42
N VAL A 188 10.48 14.15 -9.56
CA VAL A 188 11.30 14.85 -8.56
C VAL A 188 10.55 15.01 -7.24
N LEU A 189 9.28 15.41 -7.27
CA LEU A 189 8.45 15.52 -6.07
C LEU A 189 8.29 14.16 -5.37
N MET A 190 8.15 13.09 -6.13
CA MET A 190 8.09 11.72 -5.62
C MET A 190 9.42 11.27 -4.99
N ILE A 191 10.57 11.62 -5.59
CA ILE A 191 11.89 11.36 -4.99
C ILE A 191 12.00 12.09 -3.64
N ILE A 192 11.66 13.37 -3.60
CA ILE A 192 11.70 14.18 -2.38
C ILE A 192 10.74 13.61 -1.32
N ALA A 193 9.50 13.28 -1.70
CA ALA A 193 8.51 12.73 -0.78
C ALA A 193 8.96 11.39 -0.19
N ASN A 194 9.46 10.46 -1.02
CA ASN A 194 10.00 9.19 -0.54
C ASN A 194 11.21 9.38 0.37
N TYR A 195 12.10 10.32 0.03
CA TYR A 195 13.24 10.66 0.88
C TYR A 195 12.80 11.21 2.24
N LEU A 196 11.90 12.20 2.27
CA LEU A 196 11.38 12.78 3.50
C LEU A 196 10.68 11.72 4.35
N PHE A 197 9.86 10.87 3.73
CA PHE A 197 9.22 9.74 4.39
C PHE A 197 10.25 8.78 5.03
N MET A 198 11.29 8.41 4.28
CA MET A 198 12.34 7.54 4.78
C MET A 198 13.12 8.17 5.94
N VAL A 199 13.44 9.46 5.85
CA VAL A 199 14.19 10.16 6.89
C VAL A 199 13.36 10.31 8.16
N THR A 200 12.11 10.76 8.03
CA THR A 200 11.20 10.98 9.17
C THR A 200 10.77 9.68 9.85
N SER A 201 10.53 8.63 9.08
CA SER A 201 10.01 7.36 9.63
C SER A 201 11.11 6.42 10.11
N PHE A 202 12.32 6.50 9.55
CA PHE A 202 13.37 5.49 9.79
C PHE A 202 14.74 6.04 10.15
N VAL A 203 15.22 7.09 9.46
CA VAL A 203 16.59 7.60 9.67
C VAL A 203 16.68 8.54 10.87
N ALA A 204 15.55 9.09 11.35
CA ALA A 204 15.50 9.88 12.57
C ALA A 204 16.08 9.04 13.72
N PRO A 205 17.22 9.44 14.30
CA PRO A 205 17.81 8.70 15.40
C PRO A 205 16.85 8.81 16.58
N GLY A 206 16.26 7.69 16.98
CA GLY A 206 15.86 7.53 18.37
C GLY A 206 17.13 7.58 19.18
N ASP A 207 17.10 8.30 20.29
CA ASP A 207 18.26 8.52 21.16
C ASP A 207 19.00 7.19 21.41
N GLN A 208 20.16 7.02 20.76
CA GLN A 208 20.97 5.80 20.92
C GLN A 208 21.55 5.71 22.34
N SER A 209 21.43 6.80 23.11
CA SER A 209 21.84 6.93 24.49
C SER A 209 20.98 6.11 25.48
N GLU A 210 19.72 5.79 25.16
CA GLU A 210 18.80 5.13 26.11
C GLU A 210 18.42 3.67 25.76
N ALA A 211 18.87 3.16 24.62
CA ALA A 211 18.46 1.85 24.12
C ALA A 211 19.34 0.70 24.69
N PRO A 212 18.83 -0.20 25.56
CA PRO A 212 19.59 -1.37 26.02
C PRO A 212 20.01 -2.26 24.84
N ARG A 213 21.23 -2.79 24.89
CA ARG A 213 21.98 -3.55 23.84
C ARG A 213 21.26 -4.76 23.18
N LYS A 214 20.00 -5.07 23.53
CA LYS A 214 19.21 -6.19 22.97
C LYS A 214 17.91 -5.74 22.29
N LEU A 215 17.92 -4.57 21.68
CA LEU A 215 16.82 -4.14 20.84
C LEU A 215 16.85 -4.92 19.51
N SER A 216 15.71 -5.51 19.15
CA SER A 216 15.56 -6.40 18.00
C SER A 216 16.03 -5.73 16.70
N ILE A 217 16.27 -6.51 15.64
CA ILE A 217 16.68 -6.00 14.32
C ILE A 217 15.71 -4.91 13.78
N TRP A 218 14.48 -4.88 14.30
CA TRP A 218 13.45 -3.88 14.04
C TRP A 218 13.75 -2.51 14.66
N ALA A 219 14.55 -2.47 15.71
CA ALA A 219 14.99 -1.25 16.39
C ALA A 219 16.38 -0.75 15.93
N LYS A 220 17.10 -1.52 15.08
CA LYS A 220 18.27 -0.99 14.36
C LYS A 220 17.80 -0.08 13.22
N GLN A 221 17.67 1.21 13.54
CA GLN A 221 17.04 2.27 12.73
C GLN A 221 17.62 2.47 11.32
N HIS A 222 18.86 2.04 11.05
CA HIS A 222 19.51 2.30 9.76
C HIS A 222 19.50 1.10 8.79
N GLY A 223 18.91 -0.03 9.18
CA GLY A 223 18.89 -1.23 8.32
C GLY A 223 20.28 -1.69 7.86
N SER A 224 21.34 -1.30 8.58
CA SER A 224 22.75 -1.52 8.21
C SER A 224 23.19 -0.91 6.87
N CYS A 225 22.52 0.16 6.40
CA CYS A 225 22.91 0.86 5.18
C CYS A 225 24.28 1.54 5.33
N PRO A 226 25.27 1.27 4.46
CA PRO A 226 26.60 1.88 4.55
C PRO A 226 26.54 3.38 4.21
N PRO A 227 27.29 4.25 4.93
CA PRO A 227 27.30 5.68 4.64
C PRO A 227 28.10 6.00 3.37
N THR A 228 27.56 6.88 2.52
CA THR A 228 28.25 7.44 1.34
C THR A 228 28.78 8.81 1.74
N LEU A 229 30.09 9.04 1.60
CA LEU A 229 30.76 10.26 2.07
C LEU A 229 30.46 10.58 3.55
N GLY A 230 30.39 9.55 4.39
CA GLY A 230 30.09 9.69 5.83
C GLY A 230 28.62 9.95 6.16
N SER A 231 27.71 10.01 5.17
CA SER A 231 26.28 10.29 5.39
C SER A 231 25.38 9.14 4.93
N VAL A 232 24.65 8.52 5.88
CA VAL A 232 23.60 7.52 5.57
C VAL A 232 22.42 8.16 4.82
N ARG A 233 22.10 9.42 5.15
CA ARG A 233 21.02 10.17 4.48
C ARG A 233 21.32 10.36 2.99
N LEU A 234 22.59 10.62 2.65
CA LEU A 234 23.02 10.72 1.26
C LEU A 234 22.88 9.38 0.54
N THR A 235 23.30 8.27 1.16
CA THR A 235 23.11 6.93 0.58
C THR A 235 21.65 6.65 0.28
N VAL A 236 20.76 6.87 1.26
CA VAL A 236 19.31 6.64 1.11
C VAL A 236 18.73 7.53 0.00
N PHE A 237 19.09 8.81 -0.06
CA PHE A 237 18.65 9.71 -1.12
C PHE A 237 19.09 9.22 -2.50
N LEU A 238 20.37 8.85 -2.66
CA LEU A 238 20.89 8.36 -3.94
C LEU A 238 20.23 7.04 -4.36
N MET A 239 19.99 6.12 -3.42
CA MET A 239 19.26 4.88 -3.69
C MET A 239 17.85 5.17 -4.23
N ILE A 240 17.08 6.03 -3.55
CA ILE A 240 15.72 6.42 -3.98
C ILE A 240 15.76 7.11 -5.34
N ALA A 241 16.71 8.02 -5.55
CA ALA A 241 16.82 8.77 -6.80
C ALA A 241 17.14 7.83 -7.98
N ILE A 242 18.09 6.90 -7.81
CA ILE A 242 18.43 5.91 -8.83
C ILE A 242 17.27 4.94 -9.07
N GLU A 243 16.61 4.46 -8.02
CA GLU A 243 15.47 3.57 -8.14
C GLU A 243 14.32 4.24 -8.89
N ALA A 244 13.93 5.45 -8.50
CA ALA A 244 12.85 6.20 -9.14
C ALA A 244 13.17 6.57 -10.60
N SER A 245 14.42 6.94 -10.91
CA SER A 245 14.79 7.45 -12.23
C SER A 245 15.12 6.35 -13.24
N CYS A 246 15.80 5.29 -12.80
CA CYS A 246 16.35 4.27 -13.69
C CYS A 246 15.57 2.96 -13.64
N PHE A 247 15.19 2.51 -12.45
CA PHE A 247 14.66 1.17 -12.24
C PHE A 247 13.14 1.10 -12.15
N MET A 248 12.47 2.20 -11.78
CA MET A 248 11.03 2.20 -11.57
C MET A 248 10.27 1.70 -12.79
N MET A 249 10.57 2.23 -13.99
CA MET A 249 9.88 1.79 -15.22
C MET A 249 10.13 0.31 -15.54
N VAL A 250 11.37 -0.16 -15.37
CA VAL A 250 11.76 -1.54 -15.65
C VAL A 250 11.14 -2.51 -14.65
N LEU A 251 11.08 -2.14 -13.37
CA LEU A 251 10.51 -2.95 -12.30
C LEU A 251 8.98 -2.91 -12.27
N MET A 252 8.36 -1.80 -12.70
CA MET A 252 6.91 -1.67 -12.73
C MET A 252 6.24 -2.69 -13.64
N VAL A 253 6.87 -3.09 -14.75
CA VAL A 253 6.28 -4.09 -15.64
C VAL A 253 6.13 -5.46 -14.94
N PRO A 254 7.22 -6.12 -14.49
CA PRO A 254 7.12 -7.44 -13.87
C PRO A 254 6.53 -7.42 -12.47
N TYR A 255 6.70 -6.34 -11.69
CA TYR A 255 6.27 -6.32 -10.29
C TYR A 255 4.95 -5.58 -10.04
N ALA A 256 4.49 -4.70 -10.91
CA ALA A 256 3.18 -4.06 -10.74
C ALA A 256 2.19 -4.46 -11.83
N PHE A 257 2.54 -4.24 -13.09
CA PHE A 257 1.62 -4.42 -14.22
C PHE A 257 1.19 -5.87 -14.38
N ILE A 258 2.14 -6.82 -14.46
CA ILE A 258 1.81 -8.24 -14.65
C ILE A 258 0.98 -8.79 -13.48
N PRO A 259 1.40 -8.66 -12.20
CA PRO A 259 0.61 -9.10 -11.05
C PRO A 259 -0.79 -8.51 -11.02
N MET A 260 -0.92 -7.24 -11.40
CA MET A 260 -2.21 -6.56 -11.46
C MET A 260 -3.11 -7.14 -12.54
N VAL A 261 -2.63 -7.28 -13.78
CA VAL A 261 -3.43 -7.86 -14.87
C VAL A 261 -3.89 -9.25 -14.47
N LEU A 262 -3.00 -10.06 -13.88
CA LEU A 262 -3.35 -11.37 -13.35
C LEU A 262 -4.41 -11.28 -12.24
N ALA A 263 -4.33 -10.31 -11.34
CA ALA A 263 -5.33 -10.10 -10.29
C ALA A 263 -6.71 -9.74 -10.88
N TYR A 264 -6.78 -8.84 -11.86
CA TYR A 264 -8.04 -8.49 -12.53
C TYR A 264 -8.63 -9.68 -13.28
N VAL A 265 -7.81 -10.37 -14.09
CA VAL A 265 -8.21 -11.58 -14.82
C VAL A 265 -8.71 -12.64 -13.82
N HIS A 266 -8.00 -12.84 -12.72
CA HIS A 266 -8.42 -13.77 -11.68
C HIS A 266 -9.78 -13.40 -11.06
N VAL A 267 -9.97 -12.14 -10.67
CA VAL A 267 -11.23 -11.65 -10.09
C VAL A 267 -12.39 -11.74 -11.09
N CYS A 268 -12.17 -11.38 -12.36
CA CYS A 268 -13.20 -11.38 -13.40
C CYS A 268 -13.68 -12.79 -13.77
N PHE A 269 -12.77 -13.77 -13.88
CA PHE A 269 -13.12 -15.10 -14.40
C PHE A 269 -13.26 -16.19 -13.32
N TRP A 270 -12.57 -16.07 -12.19
CA TRP A 270 -12.60 -17.08 -11.11
C TRP A 270 -13.17 -16.55 -9.79
N GLY A 271 -13.53 -15.26 -9.74
CA GLY A 271 -14.05 -14.60 -8.56
C GLY A 271 -12.97 -14.31 -7.51
N ASN A 272 -13.43 -13.93 -6.31
CA ASN A 272 -12.54 -13.48 -5.24
C ASN A 272 -12.04 -14.65 -4.37
N ARG A 273 -11.16 -15.51 -4.92
CA ARG A 273 -10.44 -16.53 -4.15
C ARG A 273 -9.06 -16.01 -3.78
N ILE A 274 -8.88 -15.67 -2.51
CA ILE A 274 -7.61 -15.18 -1.96
C ILE A 274 -6.90 -16.37 -1.30
N THR A 275 -5.81 -16.82 -1.91
CA THR A 275 -4.88 -17.75 -1.26
C THR A 275 -3.86 -16.93 -0.48
N TYR A 276 -3.89 -17.03 0.84
CA TYR A 276 -2.90 -16.39 1.69
C TYR A 276 -1.56 -17.10 1.52
N VAL A 277 -0.56 -16.36 1.05
CA VAL A 277 0.83 -16.84 0.96
C VAL A 277 1.65 -15.96 1.91
N THR A 278 2.30 -16.58 2.87
CA THR A 278 3.26 -15.87 3.74
C THR A 278 4.50 -15.57 2.91
N ALA A 279 4.90 -14.30 2.84
CA ALA A 279 6.23 -13.98 2.32
C ALA A 279 7.24 -14.29 3.42
N ALA A 280 8.31 -15.01 3.07
CA ALA A 280 9.44 -15.17 3.96
C ALA A 280 9.99 -13.77 4.26
N LYS A 281 9.88 -13.34 5.52
CA LYS A 281 10.66 -12.22 6.01
C LYS A 281 11.85 -12.90 6.66
N SER A 282 13.05 -12.72 6.10
CA SER A 282 14.29 -13.17 6.70
C SER A 282 14.53 -12.39 8.01
N ALA A 283 13.74 -12.68 9.03
CA ALA A 283 14.19 -12.49 10.38
C ALA A 283 15.22 -13.60 10.58
N ASP A 284 16.49 -13.26 10.34
CA ASP A 284 17.60 -13.88 11.05
C ASP A 284 17.31 -13.65 12.54
N TYR A 285 16.41 -14.45 13.10
CA TYR A 285 16.53 -14.86 14.48
C TYR A 285 17.84 -15.59 14.45
N GLY A 286 18.92 -14.88 14.81
CA GLY A 286 20.21 -15.49 15.02
C GLY A 286 19.94 -16.70 15.88
N SER A 287 19.96 -17.87 15.24
CA SER A 287 19.85 -19.14 15.90
C SER A 287 21.14 -19.20 16.71
N THR A 288 21.08 -18.67 17.93
CA THR A 288 21.72 -19.34 19.03
C THR A 288 21.32 -20.79 18.85
N SER A 289 22.30 -21.58 18.44
CA SER A 289 22.21 -23.01 18.24
C SER A 289 21.80 -23.66 19.57
N GLU A 290 20.51 -23.62 19.88
CA GLU A 290 19.91 -24.37 20.97
C GLU A 290 19.18 -25.55 20.33
N SER A 291 19.92 -26.66 20.34
CA SER A 291 19.49 -28.05 20.22
C SER A 291 18.02 -28.34 19.93
N ASP A 292 17.78 -28.96 18.76
CA ASP A 292 16.73 -29.92 18.41
C ASP A 292 15.36 -29.83 19.13
N PRO A 293 14.30 -29.33 18.45
CA PRO A 293 12.94 -29.66 18.83
C PRO A 293 12.57 -31.05 18.28
N LYS A 294 12.33 -31.98 19.20
CA LYS A 294 11.70 -33.27 18.93
C LYS A 294 10.38 -33.07 18.17
N GLU A 295 10.25 -33.82 17.07
CA GLU A 295 9.00 -34.04 16.33
C GLU A 295 7.83 -34.34 17.30
N SER A 296 6.88 -33.43 17.43
CA SER A 296 5.55 -33.73 17.94
C SER A 296 4.59 -33.82 16.75
N LYS A 297 4.28 -35.06 16.36
CA LYS A 297 3.14 -35.34 15.48
C LYS A 297 1.86 -35.06 16.26
N LEU A 298 1.10 -34.06 15.82
CA LEU A 298 -0.30 -33.88 16.21
C LEU A 298 -1.17 -34.43 15.08
N VAL A 299 -2.00 -35.41 15.45
CA VAL A 299 -3.17 -35.91 14.71
C VAL A 299 -4.32 -34.92 14.90
#